data_AF-A0A0C9TGZ0-F1
#
_entry.id   AF-A0A0C9TGZ0-F1
#
_cell.length_a   1.000
_cell.length_b   1.000
_cell.length_c   1.000
_cell.angle_alpha   90.00
_cell.angle_beta   90.00
_cell.angle_gamma   90.00
#
_symmetry.space_group_name_H-M   'P 1'
#
loop_
_entity.id
_entity.type
_entity.pdbx_description
1 polymer ?
#
loop_
_entity_poly.entity_id
_entity_poly.type
_entity_poly.pdbx_seq_one_letter_code
_entity_poly.pdbx_strand_id
1 'polypeptide(L)' 'MKYMSKFKRNASHPYSLITPDTPLAELAEFLRHNIFALVTDYERKFVLAVATSQDLDNFVTRRGT' A
#
# COMPACT_ATOMS: atom_id res chain seq x y z
N MET A 1 -18.20 -1.82 18.38
CA MET A 1 -17.53 -1.57 17.09
C MET A 1 -16.07 -1.97 17.21
N LYS A 2 -15.51 -2.66 16.21
CA LYS A 2 -14.12 -3.12 16.21
C LYS A 2 -13.28 -2.08 15.45
N TYR A 3 -12.55 -1.25 16.19
CA TYR A 3 -11.77 -0.14 15.62
C TYR A 3 -10.37 -0.53 15.14
N MET A 4 -9.98 -1.80 15.34
CA MET A 4 -8.63 -2.27 15.06
C MET A 4 -8.65 -3.44 14.08
N SER A 5 -8.05 -3.21 12.91
CA SER A 5 -7.73 -4.25 11.93
C SER A 5 -6.51 -5.03 12.41
N LYS A 6 -6.67 -6.34 12.56
CA LYS A 6 -5.54 -7.24 12.90
C LYS A 6 -5.04 -7.88 11.61
N PHE A 7 -3.75 -7.73 11.35
CA PHE A 7 -3.09 -8.40 10.24
C PHE A 7 -2.98 -9.92 10.50
N LYS A 8 -3.21 -10.72 9.46
CA LYS A 8 -2.96 -12.17 9.51
C LYS A 8 -1.45 -12.40 9.39
N ARG A 9 -0.80 -12.78 10.48
CA ARG A 9 0.65 -13.06 10.54
C ARG A 9 0.90 -14.56 10.43
N ASN A 10 0.83 -15.11 9.23
CA ASN A 10 1.11 -16.54 8.99
C ASN A 10 1.86 -16.72 7.66
N ALA A 11 2.49 -17.89 7.48
CA ALA A 11 3.28 -18.18 6.29
C ALA A 11 2.45 -18.18 5.00
N SER A 12 1.13 -18.42 5.08
CA SER A 12 0.24 -18.39 3.91
C SER A 12 -0.20 -16.99 3.49
N HIS A 13 0.06 -15.96 4.31
CA HIS A 13 -0.26 -14.56 4.01
C HIS A 13 1.00 -13.70 4.28
N PRO A 14 2.06 -13.85 3.46
CA PRO A 14 3.28 -13.08 3.64
C PRO A 14 3.02 -11.58 3.42
N TYR A 15 3.82 -10.75 4.09
CA TYR A 15 3.77 -9.30 3.92
C TYR A 15 4.31 -8.88 2.55
N SER A 16 3.47 -8.29 1.71
CA SER A 16 3.92 -7.60 0.50
C SER A 16 4.80 -6.40 0.87
N LEU A 17 5.97 -6.29 0.24
CA LEU A 17 6.86 -5.14 0.43
C LEU A 17 6.41 -4.04 -0.53
N ILE A 18 6.03 -2.88 0.01
CA ILE A 18 5.77 -1.68 -0.77
C ILE A 18 6.77 -0.63 -0.29
N THR A 19 7.66 -0.21 -1.19
CA THR A 19 8.63 0.87 -0.97
C THR A 19 8.31 2.07 -1.87
N PRO A 20 8.93 3.24 -1.67
CA PRO A 20 8.77 4.38 -2.58
C PRO A 20 9.11 4.09 -4.05
N ASP A 21 9.95 3.07 -4.30
CA ASP A 21 10.36 2.66 -5.64
C ASP A 21 9.41 1.61 -6.28
N THR A 22 8.33 1.24 -5.59
CA THR A 22 7.29 0.34 -6.14
C THR A 22 6.59 1.03 -7.32
N PRO A 23 6.53 0.42 -8.51
CA PRO A 23 5.82 1.00 -9.64
C PRO A 23 4.34 1.28 -9.33
N LEU A 24 3.81 2.39 -9.82
CA LEU A 24 2.41 2.77 -9.58
C LEU A 24 1.41 1.73 -10.10
N ALA A 25 1.74 1.02 -11.19
CA ALA A 25 0.90 -0.06 -11.72
C ALA A 25 0.81 -1.25 -10.74
N GLU A 26 1.92 -1.64 -10.11
CA GLU A 26 1.95 -2.70 -9.11
C GLU A 26 1.23 -2.28 -7.82
N LEU A 27 1.41 -1.02 -7.40
CA LEU A 27 0.67 -0.46 -6.27
C LEU A 27 -0.84 -0.43 -6.53
N ALA A 28 -1.25 -0.05 -7.75
CA ALA A 28 -2.65 -0.06 -8.16
C ALA A 28 -3.24 -1.47 -8.11
N GLU A 29 -2.51 -2.46 -8.65
CA GLU A 29 -2.88 -3.87 -8.60
C GLU A 29 -3.09 -4.35 -7.15
N PHE A 30 -2.12 -4.06 -6.28
CA PHE A 30 -2.18 -4.39 -4.86
C PHE A 30 -3.43 -3.80 -4.17
N LEU A 31 -3.75 -2.54 -4.47
CA LEU A 31 -4.89 -1.81 -3.89
C LEU A 31 -6.25 -2.27 -4.42
N ARG A 32 -6.32 -3.09 -5.49
CA ARG A 32 -7.58 -3.75 -5.89
C ARG A 32 -8.07 -4.76 -4.87
N HIS A 33 -7.15 -5.32 -4.09
CA HIS A 33 -7.43 -6.37 -3.10
C HIS A 33 -7.28 -5.89 -1.66
N ASN A 34 -6.74 -4.68 -1.44
CA ASN A 34 -6.42 -4.15 -0.12
C ASN A 34 -6.88 -2.69 -0.01
N ILE A 35 -7.49 -2.33 1.12
CA ILE A 35 -8.02 -0.98 1.36
C ILE A 35 -6.93 0.10 1.50
N PHE A 36 -5.69 -0.29 1.83
CA PHE A 36 -4.53 0.59 1.89
C PHE A 36 -3.24 -0.23 1.78
N ALA A 37 -2.14 0.46 1.48
CA ALA A 37 -0.77 -0.05 1.54
C ALA A 37 0.04 0.74 2.56
N LEU A 38 0.89 0.04 3.33
CA LEU A 38 1.95 0.68 4.11
C LEU A 38 3.18 0.79 3.24
N VAL A 39 3.64 2.01 3.00
CA VAL A 39 4.89 2.26 2.29
C VAL A 39 6.00 2.28 3.34
N THR A 40 6.99 1.38 3.21
CA THR A 40 8.10 1.25 4.15
C THR A 40 9.44 1.53 3.48
N ASP A 41 10.49 1.65 4.29
CA ASP A 41 11.86 1.47 3.79
C ASP A 41 12.10 0.01 3.34
N TYR A 42 13.21 -0.21 2.64
CA TYR A 42 13.59 -1.52 2.12
C TYR A 42 13.74 -2.59 3.20
N GLU A 43 14.19 -2.21 4.40
CA GLU A 43 14.38 -3.13 5.52
C GLU A 43 13.12 -3.32 6.37
N ARG A 44 12.01 -2.66 6.02
CA ARG A 44 10.71 -2.70 6.74
C ARG A 44 10.81 -2.23 8.18
N LYS A 45 11.79 -1.39 8.50
CA LYS A 45 12.03 -0.84 9.84
C LYS A 45 11.11 0.33 10.15
N PHE A 46 10.75 1.11 9.14
CA PHE A 46 10.02 2.36 9.26
C PHE A 46 8.84 2.41 8.28
N VAL A 47 7.68 2.81 8.79
CA VAL A 47 6.56 3.22 7.93
C VAL A 47 6.80 4.65 7.50
N LEU A 48 6.90 4.86 6.19
CA LEU A 48 7.16 6.15 5.58
C LEU A 48 5.85 6.84 5.16
N ALA A 49 4.87 6.08 4.70
CA ALA A 49 3.56 6.60 4.30
C ALA A 49 2.46 5.53 4.34
N VAL A 50 1.21 5.98 4.20
CA VAL A 50 0.03 5.15 3.90
C VAL A 50 -0.49 5.57 2.54
N ALA A 51 -0.73 4.61 1.64
CA ALA A 51 -1.28 4.86 0.30
C ALA A 51 -2.63 4.16 0.14
N THR A 52 -3.57 4.85 -0.52
CA THR A 52 -4.92 4.36 -0.81
C THR A 52 -5.21 4.44 -2.31
N SER A 53 -6.28 3.78 -2.79
CA SER A 53 -6.72 3.90 -4.18
C SER A 53 -7.05 5.35 -4.54
N GLN A 54 -7.64 6.11 -3.61
CA GLN A 54 -7.96 7.52 -3.81
C GLN A 54 -6.70 8.38 -4.06
N ASP A 55 -5.56 8.03 -3.46
CA ASP A 55 -4.30 8.75 -3.70
C ASP A 55 -3.82 8.55 -5.15
N LEU A 56 -4.04 7.37 -5.74
CA LEU A 56 -3.74 7.09 -7.14
C LEU A 56 -4.67 7.87 -8.08
N ASP A 57 -5.97 7.92 -7.79
CA ASP A 57 -6.93 8.72 -8.56
C ASP A 57 -6.57 10.21 -8.52
N ASN A 58 -6.19 10.70 -7.34
CA ASN A 58 -5.70 12.07 -7.14
C ASN A 58 -4.38 12.33 -7.89
N PHE A 59 -3.50 11.32 -8.01
CA PHE A 59 -2.25 11.43 -8.75
C PHE A 59 -2.51 11.59 -10.25
N VAL A 60 -3.38 10.77 -10.83
CA VAL A 60 -3.74 10.82 -12.27
C VAL A 60 -4.41 12.15 -12.60
N THR A 61 -5.37 12.59 -11.79
CA THR A 61 -6.10 13.87 -12.03
C THR A 61 -5.20 15.10 -11.96
N ARG A 62 -4.18 15.10 -11.08
CA ARG A 62 -3.23 16.23 -10.95
C ARG A 62 -2.13 16.23 -12.00
N ARG A 63 -1.71 15.05 -12.47
CA ARG A 63 -0.56 14.93 -13.38
C ARG A 63 -0.94 14.77 -14.84
N GLY A 64 -2.22 14.62 -15.18
CA GLY A 64 -2.78 14.79 -16.52
C GLY A 64 -1.87 14.33 -17.64
N THR A 65 -1.82 13.02 -17.87
CA THR A 65 -1.34 12.45 -19.13
C THR A 65 -2.51 11.87 -19.89
#